data_AF-A0A1T5DF49-F1
#
_entry.id   AF-A0A1T5DF49-F1
#
_cell.length_a   1.000
_cell.length_b   1.000
_cell.length_c   1.000
_cell.angle_alpha   90.00
_cell.angle_beta   90.00
_cell.angle_gamma   90.00
#
_symmetry.space_group_name_H-M   'P 1'
#
loop_
_entity.id
_entity.type
_entity.pdbx_description
1 polymer ?
#
loop_
_entity_poly.entity_id
_entity_poly.type
_entity_poly.pdbx_seq_one_letter_code
_entity_poly.pdbx_strand_id
1 'polypeptide(L)'
;MKLKHLFYIKAIIFLTLIGCGGTETPKTANSGIKLRLSADSSAVELFNIPLNITEELRADSLGSEQWKDFFAVYEEIADKEMRDFQPAIDGSYNVTDSLVEFIPAGGFTKGKAYFSRCYTKDLLEEPEDIISKRDLSPTGGFLEFTFKIK
;
A
#
# COMPACT_ATOMS: atom_id res chain seq x y z
N MET A 1 -27.34 -23.75 49.04
CA MET A 1 -26.33 -23.85 47.95
C MET A 1 -27.00 -23.53 46.63
N LYS A 2 -26.82 -22.34 46.02
CA LYS A 2 -27.18 -22.05 44.59
C LYS A 2 -26.94 -20.60 44.11
N LEU A 3 -26.27 -19.72 44.86
CA LEU A 3 -26.02 -18.33 44.41
C LEU A 3 -24.56 -18.02 44.03
N LYS A 4 -23.61 -18.90 44.38
CA LYS A 4 -22.18 -18.68 44.13
C LYS A 4 -21.75 -19.05 42.71
N HIS A 5 -22.43 -19.99 42.06
CA HIS A 5 -22.09 -20.41 40.69
C HIS A 5 -22.62 -19.45 39.61
N LEU A 6 -23.60 -18.60 39.92
CA LEU A 6 -24.17 -17.66 38.95
C LEU A 6 -23.21 -16.50 38.64
N PHE A 7 -22.37 -16.10 39.60
CA PHE A 7 -21.34 -15.07 39.40
C PHE A 7 -20.19 -15.57 38.53
N TYR A 8 -19.77 -16.83 38.69
CA TYR A 8 -18.72 -17.43 37.86
C TYR A 8 -19.13 -17.56 36.39
N ILE A 9 -20.39 -17.86 36.12
CA ILE A 9 -20.90 -17.97 34.74
C ILE A 9 -20.88 -16.60 34.03
N LYS A 10 -21.19 -15.50 34.72
CA LYS A 10 -21.09 -14.15 34.14
C LYS A 10 -19.63 -13.70 33.93
N ALA A 11 -18.72 -14.11 34.80
CA ALA A 11 -17.30 -13.79 34.66
C ALA A 11 -16.63 -14.52 33.48
N ILE A 12 -17.08 -15.73 33.14
CA ILE A 12 -16.58 -16.50 31.99
C ILE A 12 -17.04 -15.90 30.65
N ILE A 13 -18.27 -15.36 30.58
CA ILE A 13 -18.82 -14.77 29.35
C ILE A 13 -18.17 -13.41 29.02
N PHE A 14 -17.70 -12.66 30.02
CA PHE A 14 -17.05 -11.36 29.79
C PHE A 14 -15.58 -11.49 29.34
N LEU A 15 -14.96 -12.67 29.52
CA LEU A 15 -13.54 -12.88 29.21
C LEU A 15 -13.29 -13.36 27.77
N THR A 16 -14.34 -13.68 27.01
CA THR A 16 -14.21 -14.22 25.63
C THR A 16 -14.40 -13.17 24.52
N LEU A 17 -14.58 -11.89 24.86
CA LEU A 17 -14.77 -10.79 23.88
C LEU A 17 -13.52 -9.95 23.61
N ILE A 18 -12.36 -10.31 24.17
CA ILE A 18 -11.07 -9.75 23.75
C ILE A 18 -10.61 -10.53 22.50
N GLY A 19 -11.41 -10.42 21.44
CA GLY A 19 -11.00 -10.84 20.11
C GLY A 19 -9.87 -9.93 19.65
N CYS A 20 -8.77 -10.54 19.24
CA CYS A 20 -7.63 -9.92 18.60
C CYS A 20 -8.06 -8.84 17.59
N GLY A 21 -7.89 -7.57 17.96
CA GLY A 21 -7.64 -6.49 17.02
C GLY A 21 -6.22 -6.64 16.48
N GLY A 22 -5.94 -7.77 15.84
CA GLY A 22 -4.78 -7.91 14.97
C GLY A 22 -5.17 -7.24 13.67
N THR A 23 -4.73 -6.00 13.46
CA THR A 23 -4.60 -5.47 12.11
C THR A 23 -3.60 -6.36 11.41
N GLU A 24 -4.08 -7.42 10.77
CA GLU A 24 -3.28 -8.16 9.81
C GLU A 24 -3.03 -7.20 8.65
N THR A 25 -1.89 -6.51 8.70
CA THR A 25 -1.29 -5.97 7.50
C THR A 25 -1.18 -7.15 6.53
N PRO A 26 -1.85 -7.12 5.38
CA PRO A 26 -1.78 -8.22 4.44
C PRO A 26 -0.30 -8.49 4.16
N LYS A 27 0.14 -9.73 4.37
CA LYS A 27 1.45 -10.20 3.91
C LYS A 27 1.44 -10.11 2.39
N THR A 28 1.89 -8.98 1.86
CA THR A 28 2.05 -8.74 0.43
C THR A 28 2.98 -9.82 -0.14
N ALA A 29 2.54 -10.42 -1.25
CA ALA A 29 3.27 -11.43 -1.99
C ALA A 29 4.66 -10.93 -2.41
N ASN A 30 5.56 -11.88 -2.60
CA ASN A 30 6.99 -11.79 -2.36
C ASN A 30 7.79 -11.15 -3.53
N SER A 31 7.31 -10.06 -4.13
CA SER A 31 8.00 -9.47 -5.29
C SER A 31 9.26 -8.67 -4.96
N GLY A 32 9.58 -8.49 -3.68
CA GLY A 32 10.72 -7.68 -3.25
C GLY A 32 10.62 -6.18 -3.59
N ILE A 33 9.58 -5.75 -4.33
CA ILE A 33 9.33 -4.35 -4.70
C ILE A 33 9.10 -3.53 -3.43
N LYS A 34 9.69 -2.34 -3.38
CA LYS A 34 9.64 -1.45 -2.22
C LYS A 34 9.41 -0.02 -2.64
N LEU A 35 8.87 0.76 -1.70
CA LEU A 35 8.68 2.20 -1.84
C LEU A 35 9.61 2.96 -0.89
N ARG A 36 10.15 4.09 -1.34
CA ARG A 36 10.90 5.04 -0.50
C ARG A 36 10.79 6.47 -1.02
N LEU A 37 11.23 7.42 -0.21
CA LEU A 37 11.49 8.79 -0.65
C LEU A 37 12.91 8.88 -1.20
N SER A 38 13.11 9.65 -2.28
CA SER A 38 14.45 9.91 -2.83
C SER A 38 15.35 10.61 -1.82
N ALA A 39 16.67 10.48 -2.00
CA ALA A 39 17.64 11.01 -1.05
C ALA A 39 17.54 12.54 -0.87
N ASP A 40 17.17 13.24 -1.93
CA ASP A 40 16.95 14.70 -1.96
C ASP A 40 15.49 15.09 -1.65
N SER A 41 14.62 14.13 -1.37
CA SER A 41 13.19 14.32 -1.11
C SER A 41 12.41 14.99 -2.26
N SER A 42 12.90 14.90 -3.49
CA SER A 42 12.23 15.44 -4.68
C SER A 42 11.27 14.45 -5.35
N ALA A 43 11.45 13.14 -5.12
CA ALA A 43 10.69 12.07 -5.77
C ALA A 43 10.31 10.94 -4.81
N VAL A 44 9.25 10.20 -5.15
CA VAL A 44 8.94 8.90 -4.52
C VAL A 44 9.37 7.81 -5.47
N GLU A 45 10.09 6.83 -4.91
CA GLU A 45 10.77 5.79 -5.66
C GLU A 45 10.11 4.44 -5.39
N LEU A 46 9.65 3.78 -6.46
CA LEU A 46 9.30 2.38 -6.48
C LEU A 46 10.52 1.61 -7.01
N PHE A 47 11.18 0.83 -6.16
CA PHE A 47 12.48 0.23 -6.48
C PHE A 47 12.48 -1.28 -6.23
N ASN A 48 13.52 -1.94 -6.76
CA ASN A 48 13.66 -3.40 -6.80
C ASN A 48 12.56 -4.05 -7.65
N ILE A 49 12.19 -3.38 -8.75
CA ILE A 49 11.24 -3.89 -9.74
C ILE A 49 11.97 -4.94 -10.61
N PRO A 50 11.40 -6.14 -10.81
CA PRO A 50 11.98 -7.13 -11.72
C PRO A 50 12.12 -6.58 -13.14
N LEU A 51 13.26 -6.85 -13.80
CA LEU A 51 13.60 -6.25 -15.09
C LEU A 51 12.54 -6.49 -16.17
N ASN A 52 11.92 -7.69 -16.20
CA ASN A 52 10.85 -8.00 -17.15
C ASN A 52 9.65 -7.05 -17.00
N ILE A 53 9.32 -6.66 -15.77
CA ILE A 53 8.22 -5.72 -15.50
C ILE A 53 8.63 -4.29 -15.89
N THR A 54 9.85 -3.87 -15.57
CA THR A 54 10.31 -2.52 -15.93
C THR A 54 10.47 -2.33 -17.44
N GLU A 55 10.86 -3.36 -18.20
CA GLU A 55 10.85 -3.31 -19.67
C GLU A 55 9.42 -3.18 -20.23
N GLU A 56 8.45 -3.89 -19.65
CA GLU A 56 7.04 -3.75 -20.03
C GLU A 56 6.52 -2.33 -19.73
N LEU A 57 6.79 -1.80 -18.53
CA LEU A 57 6.43 -0.42 -18.14
C LEU A 57 7.11 0.66 -19.00
N ARG A 58 8.24 0.34 -19.64
CA ARG A 58 8.95 1.26 -20.54
C ARG A 58 8.45 1.17 -21.97
N ALA A 59 8.16 -0.05 -22.44
CA ALA A 59 7.65 -0.30 -23.78
C ALA A 59 6.20 0.16 -23.91
N ASP A 60 5.39 -0.03 -22.86
CA ASP A 60 4.06 0.52 -22.76
C ASP A 60 4.17 1.99 -22.34
N SER A 61 3.93 2.90 -23.28
CA SER A 61 3.89 4.32 -22.97
C SER A 61 2.59 4.63 -22.22
N LEU A 62 2.55 4.31 -20.93
CA LEU A 62 1.42 4.62 -20.06
C LEU A 62 1.23 6.13 -20.01
N GLY A 63 0.00 6.58 -20.27
CA GLY A 63 -0.41 7.95 -20.03
C GLY A 63 -0.47 8.26 -18.53
N SER A 64 -0.61 9.54 -18.20
CA SER A 64 -0.61 10.01 -16.81
C SER A 64 -1.68 9.36 -15.93
N GLU A 65 -2.84 9.05 -16.51
CA GLU A 65 -3.95 8.41 -15.78
C GLU A 65 -3.66 6.93 -15.52
N GLN A 66 -3.13 6.18 -16.51
CA GLN A 66 -2.75 4.79 -16.28
C GLN A 66 -1.63 4.65 -15.25
N TRP A 67 -0.70 5.61 -15.21
CA TRP A 67 0.31 5.64 -14.15
C TRP A 67 -0.30 5.83 -12.76
N LYS A 68 -1.33 6.69 -12.61
CA LYS A 68 -2.01 6.86 -11.32
C LYS A 68 -2.75 5.59 -10.89
N ASP A 69 -3.24 4.80 -11.83
CA ASP A 69 -3.84 3.50 -11.53
C ASP A 69 -2.82 2.45 -11.05
N PHE A 70 -1.55 2.58 -11.46
CA PHE A 70 -0.47 1.67 -11.06
C PHE A 70 0.32 2.14 -9.83
N PHE A 71 0.76 3.40 -9.82
CA PHE A 71 1.60 4.00 -8.79
C PHE A 71 1.16 5.44 -8.54
N ALA A 72 0.39 5.66 -7.47
CA ALA A 72 -0.12 6.98 -7.12
C ALA A 72 0.52 7.55 -5.86
N VAL A 73 0.58 8.88 -5.81
CA VAL A 73 1.01 9.64 -4.62
C VAL A 73 -0.10 10.61 -4.22
N TYR A 74 -0.28 10.80 -2.93
CA TYR A 74 -1.37 11.56 -2.33
C TYR A 74 -0.83 12.42 -1.19
N GLU A 75 -1.48 13.56 -0.93
CA GLU A 75 -1.28 14.30 0.31
C GLU A 75 -1.96 13.58 1.47
N GLU A 76 -1.34 13.56 2.64
CA GLU A 76 -1.98 13.02 3.84
C GLU A 76 -2.93 14.09 4.42
N ILE A 77 -4.20 13.74 4.54
CA ILE A 77 -5.24 14.63 5.06
C ILE A 77 -5.59 14.27 6.50
N ALA A 78 -6.14 15.24 7.24
CA ALA A 78 -6.51 15.04 8.64
C ALA A 78 -7.65 14.03 8.82
N ASP A 79 -8.61 14.02 7.88
CA ASP A 79 -9.74 13.12 7.88
C ASP A 79 -9.40 11.81 7.14
N LYS A 80 -9.13 10.75 7.92
CA LYS A 80 -8.74 9.45 7.38
C LYS A 80 -9.84 8.76 6.59
N GLU A 81 -11.11 9.05 6.86
CA GLU A 81 -12.23 8.43 6.13
C GLU A 81 -12.33 9.01 4.72
N MET A 82 -11.87 10.26 4.53
CA MET A 82 -11.84 10.93 3.23
C MET A 82 -10.59 10.61 2.40
N ARG A 83 -9.61 9.90 2.99
CA ARG A 83 -8.27 9.66 2.40
C ARG A 83 -8.34 8.93 1.06
N ASP A 84 -9.31 8.03 0.89
CA ASP A 84 -9.48 7.22 -0.33
C ASP A 84 -10.30 7.93 -1.42
N PHE A 85 -10.94 9.06 -1.10
CA PHE A 85 -11.76 9.83 -2.04
C PHE A 85 -11.03 11.00 -2.68
N GLN A 86 -9.81 11.29 -2.24
CA GLN A 86 -9.01 12.35 -2.82
C GLN A 86 -8.33 11.89 -4.12
N PRO A 87 -8.16 12.78 -5.11
CA PRO A 87 -7.39 12.46 -6.30
C PRO A 87 -5.91 12.31 -5.97
N ALA A 88 -5.21 11.50 -6.76
CA ALA A 88 -3.75 11.46 -6.75
C ALA A 88 -3.18 12.81 -7.19
N ILE A 89 -2.03 13.19 -6.64
CA ILE A 89 -1.34 14.42 -7.03
C ILE A 89 -0.75 14.27 -8.44
N ASP A 90 -0.76 15.36 -9.20
CA ASP A 90 -0.18 15.37 -10.54
C ASP A 90 1.34 15.41 -10.51
N GLY A 91 1.96 14.73 -11.48
CA GLY A 91 3.41 14.63 -11.61
C GLY A 91 3.83 13.87 -12.85
N SER A 92 5.12 13.61 -12.94
CA SER A 92 5.76 12.85 -14.01
C SER A 92 6.39 11.57 -13.48
N TYR A 93 6.42 10.54 -14.32
CA TYR A 93 7.02 9.25 -14.01
C TYR A 93 8.26 9.04 -14.86
N ASN A 94 9.37 8.69 -14.22
CA ASN A 94 10.59 8.30 -14.91
C ASN A 94 10.86 6.81 -14.65
N VAL A 95 11.01 6.04 -15.72
CA VAL A 95 11.28 4.59 -15.64
C VAL A 95 12.72 4.32 -16.00
N THR A 96 13.46 3.72 -15.06
CA THR A 96 14.82 3.21 -15.24
C THR A 96 14.86 1.73 -14.86
N ASP A 97 15.99 1.04 -15.10
CA ASP A 97 16.10 -0.43 -15.11
C ASP A 97 15.33 -1.18 -14.01
N SER A 98 15.44 -0.76 -12.75
CA SER A 98 14.75 -1.40 -11.62
C SER A 98 14.05 -0.40 -10.70
N LEU A 99 13.74 0.79 -11.24
CA LEU A 99 13.27 1.95 -10.48
C LEU A 99 12.27 2.76 -11.31
N VAL A 100 11.13 3.07 -10.70
CA VAL A 100 10.20 4.10 -11.17
C VAL A 100 10.21 5.24 -10.17
N GLU A 101 10.46 6.46 -10.67
CA GLU A 101 10.43 7.69 -9.88
C GLU A 101 9.18 8.48 -10.22
N PHE A 102 8.41 8.86 -9.19
CA PHE A 102 7.36 9.83 -9.31
C PHE A 102 7.84 11.20 -8.82
N ILE A 103 7.75 12.21 -9.68
CA ILE A 103 8.12 13.60 -9.38
C ILE A 103 6.84 14.45 -9.41
N PRO A 104 6.38 15.02 -8.29
CA PRO A 104 5.20 15.87 -8.26
C PRO A 104 5.42 17.16 -9.06
N ALA A 105 4.43 17.56 -9.87
CA ALA A 105 4.55 18.72 -10.77
C ALA A 105 4.83 20.04 -10.03
N GLY A 106 4.32 20.18 -8.80
CA GLY A 106 4.55 21.34 -7.93
C GLY A 106 5.66 21.15 -6.89
N GLY A 107 6.35 20.01 -6.89
CA GLY A 107 7.24 19.63 -5.78
C GLY A 107 6.47 19.19 -4.52
N PHE A 108 7.17 18.57 -3.58
CA PHE A 108 6.59 18.30 -2.26
C PHE A 108 6.69 19.54 -1.35
N THR A 109 5.66 19.76 -0.52
CA THR A 109 5.62 20.90 0.40
C THR A 109 6.26 20.54 1.75
N LYS A 110 7.20 21.37 2.20
CA LYS A 110 7.86 21.21 3.50
C LYS A 110 6.86 21.19 4.66
N GLY A 111 7.05 20.25 5.59
CA GLY A 111 6.20 20.09 6.77
C GLY A 111 4.91 19.30 6.52
N LYS A 112 4.55 19.03 5.26
CA LYS A 112 3.42 18.17 4.91
C LYS A 112 3.80 16.69 4.90
N ALA A 113 2.81 15.85 5.18
CA ALA A 113 2.89 14.40 5.04
C ALA A 113 2.18 13.96 3.77
N TYR A 114 2.66 12.86 3.22
CA TYR A 114 2.21 12.28 1.97
C TYR A 114 2.21 10.76 2.11
N PHE A 115 1.47 10.09 1.25
CA PHE A 115 1.57 8.65 1.10
C PHE A 115 1.52 8.27 -0.37
N SER A 116 2.05 7.10 -0.66
CA SER A 116 2.08 6.53 -2.00
C SER A 116 1.52 5.12 -1.97
N ARG A 117 0.86 4.73 -3.06
CA ARG A 117 0.29 3.39 -3.26
C ARG A 117 0.74 2.84 -4.59
N CYS A 118 1.29 1.64 -4.58
CA CYS A 118 1.52 0.86 -5.78
C CYS A 118 0.48 -0.27 -5.82
N TYR A 119 -0.43 -0.21 -6.79
CA TYR A 119 -1.52 -1.15 -6.97
C TYR A 119 -1.04 -2.30 -7.83
N THR A 120 -0.60 -3.37 -7.18
CA THR A 120 0.14 -4.43 -7.86
C THR A 120 -0.71 -5.67 -8.09
N LYS A 121 -2.01 -5.48 -8.35
CA LYS A 121 -3.04 -6.53 -8.32
C LYS A 121 -2.70 -7.76 -9.17
N ASP A 122 -1.82 -7.63 -10.18
CA ASP A 122 -1.42 -8.71 -11.07
C ASP A 122 0.11 -8.91 -11.21
N LEU A 123 0.94 -8.09 -10.54
CA LEU A 123 2.39 -8.04 -10.75
C LEU A 123 3.24 -8.75 -9.68
N LEU A 124 2.68 -9.05 -8.50
CA LEU A 124 3.45 -9.63 -7.38
C LEU A 124 3.05 -11.05 -7.00
N GLU A 125 2.00 -11.61 -7.60
CA GLU A 125 1.62 -12.98 -7.34
C GLU A 125 2.30 -13.89 -8.36
N GLU A 126 3.23 -14.73 -7.89
CA GLU A 126 3.73 -15.81 -8.73
C GLU A 126 2.56 -16.76 -9.06
N PRO A 127 2.48 -17.30 -10.28
CA PRO A 127 1.39 -18.22 -10.66
C PRO A 127 1.24 -19.41 -9.69
N GLU A 128 2.34 -19.83 -9.06
CA GLU A 128 2.37 -20.90 -8.07
C GLU A 128 1.67 -20.52 -6.75
N ASP A 129 1.76 -19.25 -6.35
CA ASP A 129 1.09 -18.71 -5.16
C ASP A 129 -0.43 -18.64 -5.35
N ILE A 130 -0.88 -18.31 -6.58
CA ILE A 130 -2.30 -18.27 -6.95
C ILE A 130 -2.93 -19.67 -6.82
N ILE A 131 -2.22 -20.69 -7.31
CA ILE A 131 -2.68 -22.10 -7.26
C ILE A 131 -2.65 -22.63 -5.82
N SER A 132 -1.65 -22.24 -5.04
CA SER A 132 -1.46 -22.73 -3.67
C SER A 132 -2.47 -22.14 -2.68
N LYS A 133 -2.92 -20.90 -2.88
CA LYS A 133 -3.77 -20.21 -1.90
C LYS A 133 -5.19 -20.74 -1.79
N ARG A 134 -5.77 -21.43 -2.81
CA ARG A 134 -7.16 -21.98 -2.86
C ARG A 134 -8.31 -21.03 -2.45
N ASP A 135 -7.99 -19.83 -1.99
CA ASP A 135 -8.90 -18.79 -1.57
C ASP A 135 -8.44 -17.53 -2.30
N LEU A 136 -9.30 -17.06 -3.21
CA LEU A 136 -9.11 -15.80 -3.92
C LEU A 136 -9.37 -14.69 -2.91
N SER A 137 -8.40 -14.42 -2.04
CA SER A 137 -8.50 -13.35 -1.04
C SER A 137 -8.79 -12.03 -1.76
N PRO A 138 -9.93 -11.37 -1.50
CA PRO A 138 -10.34 -10.16 -2.21
C PRO A 138 -9.62 -8.91 -1.68
N THR A 139 -8.61 -9.06 -0.83
CA THR A 139 -7.88 -7.94 -0.26
C THR A 139 -7.09 -7.25 -1.37
N GLY A 140 -7.58 -6.09 -1.80
CA GLY A 140 -6.94 -5.20 -2.76
C GLY A 140 -5.52 -4.84 -2.32
N GLY A 141 -4.56 -5.67 -2.73
CA GLY A 141 -3.17 -5.59 -2.31
C GLY A 141 -2.46 -4.45 -3.04
N PHE A 142 -2.36 -3.32 -2.36
CA PHE A 142 -1.42 -2.27 -2.73
C PHE A 142 -0.27 -2.23 -1.72
N LEU A 143 0.92 -1.89 -2.19
CA LEU A 143 2.03 -1.51 -1.33
C LEU A 143 1.86 -0.04 -0.97
N GLU A 144 1.86 0.28 0.33
CA GLU A 144 1.73 1.66 0.80
C GLU A 144 3.01 2.14 1.50
N PHE A 145 3.37 3.40 1.26
CA PHE A 145 4.45 4.07 1.96
C PHE A 145 4.09 5.51 2.30
N THR A 146 4.15 5.85 3.60
CA THR A 146 3.88 7.20 4.13
C THR A 146 5.19 7.89 4.51
N PHE A 147 5.30 9.17 4.18
CA PHE A 147 6.49 9.98 4.45
C PHE A 147 6.11 11.42 4.79
N LYS A 148 7.07 12.16 5.37
CA LYS A 148 6.93 13.57 5.72
C LYS A 148 8.13 14.35 5.23
N ILE A 149 7.89 15.50 4.60
CA ILE A 149 8.94 16.39 4.11
C ILE A 149 9.46 17.23 5.27
N LYS A 150 10.78 17.18 5.49
CA LYS A 150 11.47 17.86 6.58
C LYS A 150 11.93 19.26 6.22
#